data_AF-A0A8T0RLW0-F1
#
_entry.id   AF-A0A8T0RLW0-F1
#
_cell.length_a   1.000
_cell.length_b   1.000
_cell.length_c   1.000
_cell.angle_alpha   90.00
_cell.angle_beta   90.00
_cell.angle_gamma   90.00
#
_symmetry.space_group_name_H-M   'P 1'
#
loop_
_entity.id
_entity.type
_entity.pdbx_description
1 polymer ?
#
loop_
_entity_poly.entity_id
_entity_poly.type
_entity_poly.pdbx_seq_one_letter_code
_entity_poly.pdbx_strand_id
1 'polypeptide(L)'
;MHLSHSLLSPYNSRNCIIRCIGASSTDNFPEETIENTLEPIDHVEMSLSYWSSAGQRDPSFPECLIYMLHSDLCLIDEIKIQPFQAFFQYGDPIYSVQYVRFRMGYPKLPLCPEQLVSDGNEGQLTADDNYTWTYASPEFPMLQENVAQSFKLPHAVLCIGGVVKIDLLGRIQKQAIDGLHYICVSHVQILGNPLSQELSVAPCENGVVLKYHPEPRRSNVRRSDDGRSPSNWHNFATRIWQSGTGRGMGWNQALLSRLLLGPPLQLLEEDDDDDIS
;
A
#
# COMPACT_ATOMS: atom_id res chain seq x y z
N MET A 1 19.66 14.45 -1.12
CA MET A 1 19.46 14.90 -2.53
C MET A 1 18.52 13.96 -3.30
N HIS A 2 17.99 12.90 -2.67
CA HIS A 2 17.28 11.80 -3.35
C HIS A 2 15.76 11.92 -3.34
N LEU A 3 15.14 12.57 -2.35
CA LEU A 3 13.68 12.71 -2.31
C LEU A 3 13.13 13.63 -3.41
N SER A 4 13.71 14.82 -3.55
CA SER A 4 13.37 15.73 -4.64
C SER A 4 13.66 15.06 -5.99
N HIS A 5 14.78 14.37 -6.14
CA HIS A 5 15.06 13.60 -7.35
C HIS A 5 14.03 12.48 -7.59
N SER A 6 13.54 11.76 -6.58
CA SER A 6 12.53 10.71 -6.74
C SER A 6 11.16 11.29 -7.11
N LEU A 7 10.80 12.44 -6.54
CA LEU A 7 9.58 13.18 -6.87
C LEU A 7 9.66 13.88 -8.24
N LEU A 8 10.87 14.22 -8.70
CA LEU A 8 11.14 14.92 -9.96
C LEU A 8 11.59 13.99 -11.09
N SER A 9 11.88 12.72 -10.78
CA SER A 9 12.25 11.70 -11.77
C SER A 9 11.02 11.27 -12.58
N PRO A 10 11.21 10.74 -13.81
CA PRO A 10 10.10 10.27 -14.62
C PRO A 10 9.22 9.30 -13.83
N TYR A 11 7.91 9.57 -13.81
CA TYR A 11 6.94 8.72 -13.13
C TYR A 11 6.99 7.32 -13.76
N ASN A 12 7.46 6.35 -12.97
CA ASN A 12 7.59 4.96 -13.39
C ASN A 12 6.62 4.12 -12.56
N SER A 13 5.38 4.02 -13.04
CA SER A 13 4.35 3.24 -12.38
C SER A 13 4.70 1.76 -12.42
N ARG A 14 4.74 1.13 -11.25
CA ARG A 14 5.07 -0.28 -11.07
C ARG A 14 4.16 -0.88 -10.00
N ASN A 15 4.05 -2.21 -9.97
CA ASN A 15 3.43 -2.89 -8.85
C ASN A 15 4.19 -2.57 -7.57
N CYS A 16 3.50 -2.03 -6.59
CA CYS A 16 4.04 -1.59 -5.31
C CYS A 16 3.93 -2.66 -4.23
N ILE A 17 3.15 -3.74 -4.44
CA ILE A 17 2.98 -4.80 -3.45
C ILE A 17 4.31 -5.52 -3.23
N ILE A 18 4.72 -5.64 -1.96
CA ILE A 18 5.85 -6.49 -1.56
C ILE A 18 5.39 -7.78 -0.88
N ARG A 19 4.32 -7.73 -0.07
CA ARG A 19 3.80 -8.90 0.69
C ARG A 19 2.30 -8.77 0.98
N CYS A 20 1.66 -9.90 1.20
CA CYS A 20 0.33 -9.96 1.81
C CYS A 20 0.43 -9.80 3.33
N ILE A 21 -0.46 -9.00 3.91
CA ILE A 21 -0.63 -8.90 5.36
C ILE A 21 -1.70 -9.90 5.82
N GLY A 22 -2.84 -9.94 5.13
CA GLY A 22 -3.90 -10.91 5.42
C GLY A 22 -5.20 -10.63 4.68
N ALA A 23 -6.08 -11.63 4.69
CA ALA A 23 -7.49 -11.53 4.32
C ALA A 23 -8.36 -11.55 5.58
N SER A 24 -9.57 -10.98 5.51
CA SER A 24 -10.52 -11.06 6.63
C SER A 24 -11.01 -12.47 6.90
N SER A 25 -11.04 -13.31 5.87
CA SER A 25 -11.28 -14.75 5.95
C SER A 25 -10.74 -15.46 4.71
N THR A 26 -10.54 -16.77 4.80
CA THR A 26 -10.31 -17.67 3.68
C THR A 26 -11.15 -18.92 3.85
N ASP A 27 -11.72 -19.47 2.76
CA ASP A 27 -12.54 -20.68 2.84
C ASP A 27 -11.69 -21.94 3.05
N ASN A 28 -10.73 -22.19 2.15
CA ASN A 28 -9.83 -23.34 2.24
C ASN A 28 -8.36 -22.91 2.28
N PHE A 29 -7.86 -22.64 3.49
CA PHE A 29 -6.45 -22.32 3.72
C PHE A 29 -5.59 -23.59 3.77
N PRO A 30 -4.38 -23.61 3.17
CA PRO A 30 -3.71 -22.52 2.44
C PRO A 30 -4.04 -22.46 0.94
N GLU A 31 -4.83 -23.38 0.40
CA GLU A 31 -5.00 -23.52 -1.06
C GLU A 31 -5.61 -22.28 -1.72
N GLU A 32 -6.49 -21.57 -1.02
CA GLU A 32 -7.22 -20.38 -1.50
C GLU A 32 -6.77 -19.10 -0.79
N THR A 33 -5.51 -19.04 -0.37
CA THR A 33 -4.94 -17.91 0.37
C THR A 33 -4.79 -16.62 -0.46
N ILE A 34 -4.72 -15.48 0.22
CA ILE A 34 -4.43 -14.16 -0.36
C ILE A 34 -3.13 -14.13 -1.17
N GLU A 35 -2.13 -14.96 -0.86
CA GLU A 35 -0.86 -15.01 -1.60
C GLU A 35 -1.04 -15.38 -3.08
N ASN A 36 -2.09 -16.15 -3.41
CA ASN A 36 -2.44 -16.47 -4.78
C ASN A 36 -2.77 -15.23 -5.63
N THR A 37 -3.11 -14.10 -5.00
CA THR A 37 -3.45 -12.85 -5.70
C THR A 37 -2.25 -12.07 -6.23
N LEU A 38 -1.01 -12.50 -5.93
CA LEU A 38 0.21 -11.74 -6.26
C LEU A 38 0.68 -11.93 -7.71
N GLU A 39 0.41 -13.08 -8.31
CA GLU A 39 0.85 -13.40 -9.67
C GLU A 39 -0.34 -13.38 -10.64
N PRO A 40 -0.18 -12.85 -11.86
CA PRO A 40 -1.23 -12.81 -12.89
C PRO A 40 -1.41 -14.18 -13.56
N ILE A 41 -1.55 -15.23 -12.76
CA ILE A 41 -1.62 -16.60 -13.20
C ILE A 41 -2.84 -17.22 -12.53
N ASP A 42 -3.91 -17.45 -13.29
CA ASP A 42 -5.10 -18.19 -12.83
C ASP A 42 -4.83 -19.72 -12.73
N HIS A 43 -3.71 -20.18 -13.31
CA HIS A 43 -3.30 -21.58 -13.32
C HIS A 43 -1.78 -21.78 -13.16
N VAL A 44 -1.31 -22.27 -12.01
CA VAL A 44 0.08 -22.71 -11.85
C VAL A 44 0.13 -24.20 -12.15
N GLU A 45 0.67 -24.56 -13.32
CA GLU A 45 0.77 -25.93 -13.86
C GLU A 45 -0.61 -26.61 -14.08
N MET A 46 -1.28 -27.01 -12.99
CA MET A 46 -2.64 -27.59 -12.91
C MET A 46 -3.45 -27.09 -11.69
N SER A 47 -2.87 -26.25 -10.82
CA SER A 47 -3.54 -25.73 -9.63
C SER A 47 -4.20 -24.40 -9.94
N LEU A 48 -5.41 -24.24 -9.43
CA LEU A 48 -6.11 -22.96 -9.41
C LEU A 48 -5.32 -22.00 -8.51
N SER A 49 -5.12 -20.77 -8.93
CA SER A 49 -4.53 -19.73 -8.09
C SER A 49 -5.52 -18.56 -7.97
N TYR A 50 -6.18 -18.52 -6.82
CA TYR A 50 -7.08 -17.46 -6.41
C TYR A 50 -7.17 -17.40 -4.89
N TRP A 51 -7.57 -16.25 -4.36
CA TRP A 51 -8.09 -16.16 -3.01
C TRP A 51 -9.59 -16.38 -2.98
N SER A 52 -10.11 -17.04 -1.94
CA SER A 52 -11.55 -17.22 -1.71
C SER A 52 -11.91 -16.83 -0.28
N SER A 53 -12.93 -15.99 -0.10
CA SER A 53 -13.48 -15.68 1.22
C SER A 53 -14.23 -16.87 1.83
N ALA A 54 -14.39 -16.92 3.14
CA ALA A 54 -15.37 -17.81 3.75
C ALA A 54 -16.81 -17.51 3.27
N GLY A 55 -17.65 -18.55 3.21
CA GLY A 55 -19.04 -18.44 2.78
C GLY A 55 -19.91 -17.59 3.70
N GLN A 56 -20.73 -16.70 3.14
CA GLN A 56 -21.63 -15.83 3.90
C GLN A 56 -23.08 -15.90 3.43
N ARG A 57 -24.01 -15.94 4.40
CA ARG A 57 -25.46 -15.89 4.11
C ARG A 57 -25.91 -14.51 3.68
N ASP A 58 -25.42 -13.49 4.39
CA ASP A 58 -25.72 -12.10 4.11
C ASP A 58 -24.80 -11.58 2.98
N PRO A 59 -25.35 -11.23 1.80
CA PRO A 59 -24.54 -10.70 0.70
C PRO A 59 -23.94 -9.32 1.01
N SER A 60 -24.43 -8.61 2.02
CA SER A 60 -23.88 -7.31 2.42
C SER A 60 -22.64 -7.42 3.31
N PHE A 61 -22.33 -8.61 3.83
CA PHE A 61 -21.16 -8.82 4.70
C PHE A 61 -19.86 -8.63 3.88
N PRO A 62 -19.02 -7.64 4.24
CA PRO A 62 -17.84 -7.28 3.48
C PRO A 62 -16.68 -8.25 3.73
N GLU A 63 -15.73 -8.28 2.81
CA GLU A 63 -14.41 -8.86 3.01
C GLU A 63 -13.33 -7.81 2.73
N CYS A 64 -12.09 -8.12 3.09
CA CYS A 64 -10.97 -7.29 2.73
C CYS A 64 -9.68 -8.08 2.53
N LEU A 65 -8.82 -7.50 1.71
CA LEU A 65 -7.45 -7.94 1.46
C LEU A 65 -6.51 -6.80 1.83
N ILE A 66 -5.48 -7.08 2.63
CA ILE A 66 -4.50 -6.08 3.06
C ILE A 66 -3.11 -6.45 2.54
N TYR A 67 -2.46 -5.48 1.92
CA TYR A 67 -1.13 -5.61 1.31
C TYR A 67 -0.15 -4.60 1.90
N MET A 68 1.10 -5.05 2.02
CA MET A 68 2.25 -4.20 2.32
C MET A 68 2.93 -3.76 1.02
N LEU A 69 3.42 -2.52 0.98
CA LEU A 69 4.10 -1.93 -0.17
C LEU A 69 5.63 -1.94 0.00
N HIS A 70 6.35 -1.81 -1.13
CA HIS A 70 7.81 -1.77 -1.18
C HIS A 70 8.48 -0.59 -0.44
N SER A 71 7.71 0.45 -0.11
CA SER A 71 8.17 1.64 0.58
C SER A 71 7.06 2.15 1.49
N ASP A 72 7.44 2.75 2.62
CA ASP A 72 6.50 3.42 3.52
C ASP A 72 5.81 4.62 2.84
N LEU A 73 6.41 5.12 1.75
CA LEU A 73 5.85 6.20 0.96
C LEU A 73 5.70 5.76 -0.50
N CYS A 74 4.46 5.60 -0.96
CA CYS A 74 4.17 5.27 -2.34
C CYS A 74 3.14 6.24 -2.92
N LEU A 75 3.41 6.80 -4.10
CA LEU A 75 2.43 7.59 -4.85
C LEU A 75 1.60 6.66 -5.75
N ILE A 76 0.42 6.26 -5.26
CA ILE A 76 -0.48 5.31 -5.90
C ILE A 76 -1.48 6.04 -6.79
N ASP A 77 -1.69 5.55 -8.01
CA ASP A 77 -2.64 6.14 -8.97
C ASP A 77 -3.71 5.16 -9.46
N GLU A 78 -3.41 3.86 -9.49
CA GLU A 78 -4.28 2.83 -10.05
C GLU A 78 -4.17 1.54 -9.24
N ILE A 79 -5.32 0.89 -9.03
CA ILE A 79 -5.40 -0.46 -8.47
C ILE A 79 -6.07 -1.33 -9.53
N LYS A 80 -5.51 -2.52 -9.79
CA LYS A 80 -6.12 -3.51 -10.68
C LYS A 80 -6.54 -4.74 -9.87
N ILE A 81 -7.73 -5.25 -10.13
CA ILE A 81 -8.25 -6.48 -9.51
C ILE A 81 -8.89 -7.33 -10.59
N GLN A 82 -8.59 -8.62 -10.59
CA GLN A 82 -9.24 -9.62 -11.43
C GLN A 82 -10.08 -10.56 -10.57
N PRO A 83 -11.42 -10.56 -10.71
CA PRO A 83 -12.25 -11.61 -10.12
C PRO A 83 -11.91 -12.98 -10.69
N PHE A 84 -12.11 -14.03 -9.89
CA PHE A 84 -11.94 -15.39 -10.35
C PHE A 84 -13.23 -15.98 -10.93
N GLN A 85 -13.07 -16.74 -12.01
CA GLN A 85 -14.12 -17.56 -12.61
C GLN A 85 -13.92 -19.02 -12.22
N ALA A 86 -14.90 -19.62 -11.56
CA ALA A 86 -14.84 -21.02 -11.17
C ALA A 86 -15.24 -21.93 -12.34
N PHE A 87 -14.34 -22.09 -13.31
CA PHE A 87 -14.51 -22.93 -14.51
C PHE A 87 -14.71 -24.44 -14.20
N PHE A 88 -14.56 -24.84 -12.94
CA PHE A 88 -14.85 -26.19 -12.47
C PHE A 88 -16.29 -26.35 -11.97
N GLN A 89 -17.08 -25.28 -11.94
CA GLN A 89 -18.48 -25.29 -11.55
C GLN A 89 -19.41 -25.09 -12.75
N TYR A 90 -20.62 -25.62 -12.68
CA TYR A 90 -21.58 -25.51 -13.77
C TYR A 90 -21.90 -24.04 -14.11
N GLY A 91 -21.73 -23.67 -15.38
CA GLY A 91 -21.98 -22.31 -15.87
C GLY A 91 -20.84 -21.33 -15.62
N ASP A 92 -19.68 -21.81 -15.15
CA ASP A 92 -18.45 -21.05 -14.93
C ASP A 92 -18.70 -19.72 -14.18
N PRO A 93 -19.31 -19.76 -12.98
CA PRO A 93 -19.71 -18.58 -12.24
C PRO A 93 -18.51 -17.71 -11.86
N ILE A 94 -18.72 -16.39 -11.85
CA ILE A 94 -17.72 -15.40 -11.48
C ILE A 94 -18.04 -14.89 -10.08
N TYR A 95 -17.09 -15.06 -9.16
CA TYR A 95 -17.27 -14.71 -7.75
C TYR A 95 -16.74 -13.30 -7.46
N SER A 96 -17.36 -12.28 -8.06
CA SER A 96 -16.94 -10.89 -7.84
C SER A 96 -17.89 -10.14 -6.89
N VAL A 97 -17.63 -8.84 -6.71
CA VAL A 97 -18.38 -7.95 -5.82
C VAL A 97 -19.08 -6.83 -6.57
N GLN A 98 -20.05 -6.17 -5.92
CA GLN A 98 -20.71 -4.98 -6.47
C GLN A 98 -19.75 -3.80 -6.53
N TYR A 99 -19.00 -3.59 -5.44
CA TYR A 99 -18.10 -2.45 -5.31
C TYR A 99 -16.80 -2.81 -4.62
N VAL A 100 -15.76 -2.05 -4.94
CA VAL A 100 -14.48 -2.05 -4.22
C VAL A 100 -14.18 -0.67 -3.67
N ARG A 101 -13.56 -0.60 -2.50
CA ARG A 101 -13.02 0.63 -1.91
C ARG A 101 -11.59 0.40 -1.45
N PHE A 102 -10.73 1.37 -1.72
CA PHE A 102 -9.33 1.35 -1.31
C PHE A 102 -9.09 2.26 -0.12
N ARG A 103 -8.36 1.78 0.88
CA ARG A 103 -7.83 2.57 2.00
C ARG A 103 -6.32 2.49 2.05
N MET A 104 -5.67 3.57 2.46
CA MET A 104 -4.22 3.65 2.58
C MET A 104 -3.84 4.18 3.96
N GLY A 105 -2.78 3.64 4.55
CA GLY A 105 -2.39 4.01 5.91
C GLY A 105 -1.16 3.26 6.39
N TYR A 106 -1.04 3.19 7.72
CA TYR A 106 0.03 2.54 8.45
C TYR A 106 -0.53 1.67 9.59
N PRO A 107 0.19 0.62 10.00
CA PRO A 107 -0.16 -0.15 11.19
C PRO A 107 0.21 0.66 12.44
N LYS A 108 -0.59 0.54 13.51
CA LYS A 108 -0.33 1.21 14.80
C LYS A 108 0.83 0.58 15.55
N LEU A 109 1.06 -0.71 15.34
CA LEU A 109 2.20 -1.45 15.86
C LEU A 109 3.04 -1.96 14.69
N PRO A 110 4.37 -2.05 14.82
CA PRO A 110 5.21 -2.64 13.79
C PRO A 110 4.75 -4.05 13.43
N LEU A 111 4.59 -4.33 12.14
CA LEU A 111 4.26 -5.67 11.65
C LEU A 111 5.53 -6.52 11.63
N CYS A 112 5.57 -7.56 12.45
CA CYS A 112 6.65 -8.54 12.41
C CYS A 112 6.40 -9.57 11.28
N PRO A 113 7.43 -10.07 10.59
CA PRO A 113 7.27 -11.08 9.54
C PRO A 113 6.48 -12.32 9.97
N GLU A 114 6.60 -12.72 11.23
CA GLU A 114 5.92 -13.88 11.83
C GLU A 114 4.41 -13.63 12.00
N GLN A 115 3.97 -12.38 11.96
CA GLN A 115 2.56 -12.01 12.05
C GLN A 115 1.87 -12.00 10.69
N LEU A 116 2.61 -11.95 9.58
CA LEU A 116 2.04 -11.99 8.23
C LEU A 116 1.20 -13.26 8.02
N VAL A 117 0.39 -13.25 6.97
CA VAL A 117 -0.68 -14.24 6.73
C VAL A 117 -0.25 -15.69 7.01
N SER A 118 -0.98 -16.33 7.92
CA SER A 118 -0.90 -17.76 8.23
C SER A 118 -2.25 -18.27 8.70
N ASP A 119 -2.46 -19.59 8.65
CA ASP A 119 -3.68 -20.25 9.11
C ASP A 119 -4.08 -19.82 10.54
N GLY A 120 -3.11 -19.76 11.46
CA GLY A 120 -3.37 -19.44 12.86
C GLY A 120 -3.68 -17.98 13.17
N ASN A 121 -3.45 -17.05 12.24
CA ASN A 121 -3.64 -15.61 12.45
C ASN A 121 -4.63 -14.95 11.47
N GLU A 122 -5.31 -15.76 10.66
CA GLU A 122 -6.26 -15.27 9.68
C GLU A 122 -7.33 -14.36 10.30
N GLY A 123 -7.68 -13.29 9.59
CA GLY A 123 -8.63 -12.28 10.04
C GLY A 123 -8.11 -11.36 11.15
N GLN A 124 -7.23 -11.84 12.05
CA GLN A 124 -6.74 -11.09 13.21
C GLN A 124 -5.99 -9.82 12.81
N LEU A 125 -5.15 -9.91 11.77
CA LEU A 125 -4.41 -8.78 11.26
C LEU A 125 -5.23 -7.81 10.42
N THR A 126 -6.49 -8.12 10.09
CA THR A 126 -7.31 -7.25 9.22
C THR A 126 -8.23 -6.31 9.96
N ALA A 127 -8.29 -6.42 11.29
CA ALA A 127 -9.10 -5.55 12.13
C ALA A 127 -8.70 -4.08 11.93
N ASP A 128 -9.69 -3.22 11.67
CA ASP A 128 -9.46 -1.79 11.43
C ASP A 128 -8.76 -1.10 12.61
N ASP A 129 -8.96 -1.60 13.84
CA ASP A 129 -8.32 -1.08 15.04
C ASP A 129 -6.79 -1.22 15.04
N ASN A 130 -6.23 -2.10 14.22
CA ASN A 130 -4.79 -2.28 14.10
C ASN A 130 -4.12 -1.19 13.24
N TYR A 131 -4.88 -0.38 12.51
CA TYR A 131 -4.37 0.57 11.53
C TYR A 131 -4.88 1.99 11.74
N THR A 132 -4.13 2.94 11.21
CA THR A 132 -4.59 4.31 11.00
C THR A 132 -4.69 4.58 9.52
N TRP A 133 -5.93 4.71 9.03
CA TRP A 133 -6.22 5.00 7.63
C TRP A 133 -6.17 6.52 7.38
N THR A 134 -5.23 6.96 6.54
CA THR A 134 -5.05 8.39 6.19
C THR A 134 -5.80 8.77 4.92
N TYR A 135 -6.23 7.78 4.14
CA TYR A 135 -7.03 7.97 2.94
C TYR A 135 -8.04 6.84 2.76
N ALA A 136 -9.23 7.20 2.31
CA ALA A 136 -10.25 6.28 1.81
C ALA A 136 -10.79 6.82 0.49
N SER A 137 -10.84 5.97 -0.52
CA SER A 137 -11.40 6.30 -1.83
C SER A 137 -12.93 6.19 -1.87
N PRO A 138 -13.59 6.75 -2.91
CA PRO A 138 -14.96 6.40 -3.24
C PRO A 138 -15.11 4.90 -3.53
N GLU A 139 -16.35 4.42 -3.56
CA GLU A 139 -16.66 3.08 -4.03
C GLU A 139 -16.59 3.05 -5.57
N PHE A 140 -15.93 2.04 -6.12
CA PHE A 140 -15.87 1.80 -7.55
C PHE A 140 -16.69 0.55 -7.88
N PRO A 141 -17.57 0.59 -8.90
CA PRO A 141 -18.30 -0.59 -9.32
C PRO A 141 -17.34 -1.63 -9.92
N MET A 142 -17.53 -2.90 -9.57
CA MET A 142 -16.79 -4.02 -10.15
C MET A 142 -17.70 -4.85 -11.05
N LEU A 143 -17.21 -5.18 -12.24
CA LEU A 143 -17.93 -5.96 -13.23
C LEU A 143 -17.84 -7.46 -12.91
N GLN A 144 -18.85 -8.22 -13.33
CA GLN A 144 -18.86 -9.69 -13.26
C GLN A 144 -18.07 -10.30 -14.43
N GLU A 145 -16.79 -9.95 -14.57
CA GLU A 145 -15.93 -10.40 -15.67
C GLU A 145 -14.58 -10.87 -15.15
N ASN A 146 -14.11 -12.02 -15.63
CA ASN A 146 -12.79 -12.58 -15.32
C ASN A 146 -11.70 -11.92 -16.18
N VAL A 147 -11.52 -10.63 -15.95
CA VAL A 147 -10.47 -9.81 -16.56
C VAL A 147 -9.90 -8.88 -15.51
N ALA A 148 -8.64 -8.48 -15.65
CA ALA A 148 -8.05 -7.47 -14.78
C ALA A 148 -8.74 -6.11 -15.02
N GLN A 149 -9.56 -5.71 -14.05
CA GLN A 149 -10.30 -4.45 -14.06
C GLN A 149 -9.45 -3.33 -13.44
N SER A 150 -9.44 -2.17 -14.09
CA SER A 150 -8.63 -1.00 -13.71
C SER A 150 -9.45 0.02 -12.92
N PHE A 151 -9.03 0.29 -11.69
CA PHE A 151 -9.63 1.26 -10.79
C PHE A 151 -8.68 2.43 -10.58
N LYS A 152 -8.87 3.47 -11.40
CA LYS A 152 -8.05 4.69 -11.33
C LYS A 152 -8.56 5.63 -10.25
N LEU A 153 -7.67 6.09 -9.40
CA LEU A 153 -7.99 7.08 -8.39
C LEU A 153 -8.22 8.45 -9.06
N PRO A 154 -9.15 9.28 -8.55
CA PRO A 154 -9.42 10.61 -9.13
C PRO A 154 -8.16 11.50 -9.19
N HIS A 155 -7.26 11.30 -8.24
CA HIS A 155 -5.94 11.90 -8.19
C HIS A 155 -4.96 10.88 -7.62
N ALA A 156 -3.69 10.95 -8.00
CA ALA A 156 -2.66 10.17 -7.33
C ALA A 156 -2.62 10.50 -5.82
N VAL A 157 -2.47 9.47 -5.00
CA VAL A 157 -2.54 9.51 -3.53
C VAL A 157 -1.19 9.08 -2.96
N LEU A 158 -0.67 9.87 -2.03
CA LEU A 158 0.49 9.47 -1.26
C LEU A 158 0.04 8.51 -0.15
N CYS A 159 0.32 7.22 -0.31
CA CYS A 159 0.20 6.23 0.74
C CYS A 159 1.34 6.46 1.73
N ILE A 160 0.99 6.79 2.98
CA ILE A 160 1.92 6.99 4.09
C ILE A 160 1.76 5.80 5.05
N GLY A 161 2.84 5.04 5.23
CA GLY A 161 2.85 3.81 6.01
C GLY A 161 2.98 2.52 5.21
N GLY A 162 2.96 2.60 3.89
CA GLY A 162 3.13 1.45 3.02
C GLY A 162 2.06 0.36 3.17
N VAL A 163 0.86 0.67 3.66
CA VAL A 163 -0.25 -0.30 3.76
C VAL A 163 -1.43 0.12 2.92
N VAL A 164 -1.98 -0.85 2.17
CA VAL A 164 -3.21 -0.68 1.39
C VAL A 164 -4.19 -1.78 1.76
N LYS A 165 -5.43 -1.38 2.06
CA LYS A 165 -6.58 -2.27 2.25
C LYS A 165 -7.54 -2.14 1.08
N ILE A 166 -8.00 -3.26 0.58
CA ILE A 166 -9.05 -3.38 -0.43
C ILE A 166 -10.29 -3.91 0.29
N ASP A 167 -11.30 -3.05 0.47
CA ASP A 167 -12.63 -3.45 0.94
C ASP A 167 -13.43 -4.00 -0.26
N LEU A 168 -13.94 -5.22 -0.13
CA LEU A 168 -14.73 -5.95 -1.13
C LEU A 168 -16.20 -5.97 -0.67
N LEU A 169 -17.08 -5.27 -1.38
CA LEU A 169 -18.40 -4.88 -0.89
C LEU A 169 -19.53 -5.41 -1.77
N GLY A 170 -20.51 -6.06 -1.14
CA GLY A 170 -21.71 -6.55 -1.82
C GLY A 170 -21.43 -7.80 -2.66
N ARG A 171 -21.54 -8.97 -2.05
CA ARG A 171 -21.39 -10.26 -2.72
C ARG A 171 -22.48 -10.46 -3.76
N ILE A 172 -22.15 -11.09 -4.88
CA ILE A 172 -23.10 -11.32 -5.97
C ILE A 172 -23.36 -12.82 -6.19
N GLN A 173 -22.30 -13.62 -6.25
CA GLN A 173 -22.40 -15.02 -6.62
C GLN A 173 -22.64 -15.93 -5.43
N LYS A 174 -23.57 -16.88 -5.59
CA LYS A 174 -23.77 -17.99 -4.65
C LYS A 174 -23.13 -19.26 -5.17
N GLN A 175 -22.54 -20.04 -4.27
CA GLN A 175 -22.10 -21.37 -4.58
C GLN A 175 -23.27 -22.35 -4.49
N ALA A 176 -23.36 -23.25 -5.48
CA ALA A 176 -24.50 -24.18 -5.58
C ALA A 176 -24.51 -25.26 -4.49
N ILE A 177 -23.35 -25.58 -3.90
CA ILE A 177 -23.20 -26.69 -2.97
C ILE A 177 -23.87 -26.42 -1.61
N ASP A 178 -23.79 -25.18 -1.13
CA ASP A 178 -24.24 -24.77 0.20
C ASP A 178 -25.18 -23.56 0.18
N GLY A 179 -25.33 -22.89 -0.97
CA GLY A 179 -26.17 -21.71 -1.15
C GLY A 179 -25.63 -20.45 -0.49
N LEU A 180 -24.35 -20.41 -0.09
CA LEU A 180 -23.70 -19.25 0.51
C LEU A 180 -23.06 -18.36 -0.57
N HIS A 181 -22.81 -17.10 -0.23
CA HIS A 181 -22.13 -16.16 -1.09
C HIS A 181 -20.63 -16.14 -0.83
N TYR A 182 -19.87 -16.15 -1.91
CA TYR A 182 -18.41 -16.17 -1.88
C TYR A 182 -17.86 -15.02 -2.72
N ILE A 183 -16.63 -14.62 -2.41
CA ILE A 183 -15.84 -13.70 -3.22
C ILE A 183 -14.53 -14.41 -3.54
N CYS A 184 -14.16 -14.41 -4.81
CA CYS A 184 -12.90 -14.97 -5.25
C CYS A 184 -12.12 -13.98 -6.13
N VAL A 185 -10.84 -13.81 -5.83
CA VAL A 185 -9.95 -12.87 -6.52
C VAL A 185 -8.75 -13.64 -7.05
N SER A 186 -8.51 -13.57 -8.37
CA SER A 186 -7.35 -14.19 -9.00
C SER A 186 -6.09 -13.39 -8.80
N HIS A 187 -6.18 -12.06 -8.93
CA HIS A 187 -4.99 -11.23 -9.01
C HIS A 187 -5.27 -9.78 -8.61
N VAL A 188 -4.28 -9.17 -7.95
CA VAL A 188 -4.29 -7.78 -7.50
C VAL A 188 -2.97 -7.10 -7.87
N GLN A 189 -3.05 -5.88 -8.40
CA GLN A 189 -1.89 -5.01 -8.58
C GLN A 189 -2.17 -3.63 -8.00
N ILE A 190 -1.22 -3.09 -7.25
CA ILE A 190 -1.27 -1.71 -6.77
C ILE A 190 -0.21 -0.94 -7.54
N LEU A 191 -0.64 -0.12 -8.48
CA LEU A 191 0.25 0.61 -9.38
C LEU A 191 0.55 2.00 -8.81
N GLY A 192 1.84 2.32 -8.78
CA GLY A 192 2.30 3.60 -8.29
C GLY A 192 3.80 3.77 -8.40
N ASN A 193 4.30 4.82 -7.76
CA ASN A 193 5.72 5.12 -7.67
C ASN A 193 6.19 5.06 -6.19
N PRO A 194 6.90 4.01 -5.77
CA PRO A 194 7.56 3.96 -4.48
C PRO A 194 8.61 5.05 -4.37
N LEU A 195 8.55 5.86 -3.31
CA LEU A 195 9.56 6.86 -3.02
C LEU A 195 10.78 6.22 -2.33
N SER A 196 11.88 6.95 -2.31
CA SER A 196 13.17 6.49 -1.79
C SER A 196 13.08 5.89 -0.37
N GLN A 197 13.70 4.72 -0.19
CA GLN A 197 13.82 4.00 1.09
C GLN A 197 14.68 4.74 2.14
N GLU A 198 15.33 5.86 1.77
CA GLU A 198 15.98 6.75 2.74
C GLU A 198 14.95 7.41 3.67
N LEU A 199 13.66 7.35 3.35
CA LEU A 199 12.60 7.79 4.22
C LEU A 199 11.84 6.61 4.80
N SER A 200 11.73 6.58 6.11
CA SER A 200 10.82 5.70 6.83
C SER A 200 9.76 6.50 7.57
N VAL A 201 8.63 5.86 7.84
CA VAL A 201 7.51 6.45 8.55
C VAL A 201 7.36 5.74 9.89
N ALA A 202 7.45 6.50 10.98
CA ALA A 202 7.23 5.99 12.32
C ALA A 202 5.95 6.58 12.92
N PRO A 203 5.02 5.77 13.45
CA PRO A 203 3.89 6.27 14.22
C PRO A 203 4.35 7.08 15.45
N CYS A 204 3.63 8.15 15.79
CA CYS A 204 3.81 8.92 17.02
C CYS A 204 2.44 9.24 17.66
N GLU A 205 2.42 9.75 18.88
CA GLU A 205 1.17 9.95 19.67
C GLU A 205 0.05 10.67 18.91
N ASN A 206 0.39 11.61 18.02
CA ASN A 206 -0.58 12.41 17.26
C ASN A 206 -0.38 12.36 15.73
N GLY A 207 0.21 11.28 15.20
CA GLY A 207 0.37 11.14 13.75
C GLY A 207 1.54 10.26 13.35
N VAL A 208 2.37 10.78 12.45
CA VAL A 208 3.55 10.11 11.93
C VAL A 208 4.74 11.05 11.88
N VAL A 209 5.92 10.50 12.14
CA VAL A 209 7.21 11.16 11.96
C VAL A 209 7.89 10.56 10.74
N LEU A 210 8.37 11.44 9.87
CA LEU A 210 9.17 11.07 8.71
C LEU A 210 10.64 11.04 9.13
N LYS A 211 11.23 9.85 9.18
CA LYS A 211 12.65 9.68 9.51
C LYS A 211 13.47 9.61 8.23
N TYR A 212 14.59 10.34 8.20
CA TYR A 212 15.52 10.33 7.08
C TYR A 212 16.79 9.57 7.47
N HIS A 213 17.05 8.49 6.76
CA HIS A 213 18.22 7.63 6.89
C HIS A 213 19.10 7.81 5.65
N PRO A 214 20.05 8.76 5.66
CA PRO A 214 20.99 8.88 4.57
C PRO A 214 21.83 7.60 4.50
N GLU A 215 21.85 6.94 3.34
CA GLU A 215 22.80 5.86 3.06
C GLU A 215 24.22 6.30 3.47
N PRO A 216 24.99 5.46 4.20
CA PRO A 216 26.36 5.80 4.53
C PRO A 216 27.11 5.98 3.22
N ARG A 217 27.55 7.22 2.94
CA ARG A 217 28.33 7.54 1.74
C ARG A 217 29.44 6.49 1.61
N ARG A 218 29.44 5.70 0.53
CA ARG A 218 30.60 4.89 0.16
C ARG A 218 31.79 5.84 0.02
N SER A 219 32.60 5.91 1.06
CA SER A 219 33.61 6.94 1.28
C SER A 219 34.87 6.61 0.48
N ASN A 220 34.84 6.89 -0.82
CA ASN A 220 36.06 6.98 -1.63
C ASN A 220 36.61 8.40 -1.66
N VAL A 221 36.81 9.06 -0.51
CA VAL A 221 37.68 10.26 -0.44
C VAL A 221 38.34 10.34 0.94
N ARG A 222 39.66 10.54 0.91
CA ARG A 222 40.57 10.66 2.05
C ARG A 222 40.17 11.82 2.95
N ARG A 223 40.36 11.61 4.27
CA ARG A 223 40.20 12.61 5.33
C ARG A 223 40.94 13.91 4.97
N SER A 224 40.24 15.02 5.09
CA SER A 224 40.82 16.30 5.43
C SER A 224 39.86 16.95 6.42
N ASP A 225 40.37 17.11 7.63
CA ASP A 225 39.75 17.71 8.79
C ASP A 225 39.57 19.22 8.53
N ASP A 226 38.37 19.74 8.77
CA ASP A 226 38.16 21.11 9.26
C ASP A 226 36.65 21.45 9.35
N GLY A 227 36.25 21.89 10.55
CA GLY A 227 35.29 22.98 10.72
C GLY A 227 33.79 22.69 10.63
N ARG A 228 33.18 22.46 11.80
CA ARG A 228 31.82 22.88 12.21
C ARG A 228 30.78 22.98 11.07
N SER A 229 30.08 21.86 10.81
CA SER A 229 28.98 21.84 9.84
C SER A 229 27.72 22.55 10.39
N PRO A 230 27.17 23.55 9.69
CA PRO A 230 25.83 24.06 9.96
C PRO A 230 24.78 23.01 9.58
N SER A 231 23.64 23.00 10.25
CA SER A 231 22.54 22.05 10.06
C SER A 231 22.16 21.91 8.57
N ASN A 232 22.43 20.74 7.99
CA ASN A 232 22.17 20.40 6.59
C ASN A 232 20.70 20.65 6.17
N TRP A 233 19.78 20.71 7.13
CA TRP A 233 18.36 21.00 6.95
C TRP A 233 18.04 22.44 6.55
N HIS A 234 18.72 23.45 7.09
CA HIS A 234 18.49 24.83 6.67
C HIS A 234 18.87 25.04 5.20
N ASN A 235 19.92 24.36 4.75
CA ASN A 235 20.30 24.33 3.34
C ASN A 235 19.29 23.54 2.49
N PHE A 236 18.66 22.49 3.02
CA PHE A 236 17.62 21.72 2.34
C PHE A 236 16.34 22.53 2.11
N ALA A 237 15.80 23.15 3.17
CA ALA A 237 14.59 23.96 3.09
C ALA A 237 14.79 25.15 2.13
N THR A 238 15.88 25.90 2.28
CA THR A 238 16.18 27.08 1.45
C THR A 238 16.31 26.72 -0.05
N ARG A 239 16.76 25.50 -0.39
CA ARG A 239 16.91 25.04 -1.78
C ARG A 239 15.60 24.58 -2.43
N ILE A 240 14.64 24.09 -1.65
CA ILE A 240 13.26 23.87 -2.14
C ILE A 240 12.65 25.21 -2.59
N TRP A 241 12.87 26.27 -1.82
CA TRP A 241 12.40 27.62 -2.14
C TRP A 241 13.12 28.25 -3.35
N GLN A 242 14.44 28.08 -3.49
CA GLN A 242 15.22 28.68 -4.58
C GLN A 242 15.08 27.97 -5.94
N SER A 243 14.64 26.70 -5.96
CA SER A 243 14.41 25.97 -7.21
C SER A 243 13.09 26.38 -7.90
N GLY A 244 12.24 27.18 -7.23
CA GLY A 244 10.95 27.71 -7.69
C GLY A 244 10.99 28.74 -8.83
N THR A 245 12.16 29.27 -9.19
CA THR A 245 12.29 30.41 -10.13
C THR A 245 13.07 30.09 -11.40
N GLY A 246 13.43 28.83 -11.64
CA GLY A 246 14.15 28.39 -12.85
C GLY A 246 13.21 27.90 -13.96
N ARG A 247 13.19 28.61 -15.09
CA ARG A 247 12.42 28.31 -16.31
C ARG A 247 12.48 26.83 -16.74
N GLY A 248 11.30 26.27 -17.05
CA GLY A 248 11.14 25.26 -18.10
C GLY A 248 11.17 23.78 -17.68
N MET A 249 10.25 23.35 -16.83
CA MET A 249 9.82 21.95 -16.72
C MET A 249 8.36 22.00 -16.25
N GLY A 250 7.46 21.14 -16.72
CA GLY A 250 6.07 21.13 -16.27
C GLY A 250 5.97 20.65 -14.83
N TRP A 251 5.69 21.56 -13.89
CA TRP A 251 5.61 21.25 -12.46
C TRP A 251 4.21 20.75 -12.10
N ASN A 252 4.13 19.63 -11.37
CA ASN A 252 2.94 19.27 -10.62
C ASN A 252 2.87 20.13 -9.35
N GLN A 253 2.48 21.40 -9.49
CA GLN A 253 2.25 22.35 -8.37
C GLN A 253 1.32 21.76 -7.28
N ALA A 254 0.48 20.79 -7.64
CA ALA A 254 -0.40 20.05 -6.74
C ALA A 254 0.32 19.12 -5.74
N LEU A 255 1.52 18.61 -6.05
CA LEU A 255 2.28 17.73 -5.14
C LEU A 255 3.02 18.54 -4.07
N LEU A 256 3.57 19.70 -4.45
CA LEU A 256 4.23 20.63 -3.52
C LEU A 256 3.20 21.31 -2.60
N SER A 257 2.03 21.66 -3.10
CA SER A 257 0.96 22.26 -2.27
C SER A 257 0.46 21.29 -1.19
N ARG A 258 0.41 19.99 -1.48
CA ARG A 258 0.00 18.95 -0.51
C ARG A 258 1.03 18.67 0.58
N LEU A 259 2.32 18.80 0.29
CA LEU A 259 3.39 18.66 1.29
C LEU A 259 3.53 19.90 2.19
N LEU A 260 3.06 21.08 1.75
CA LEU A 260 3.30 22.36 2.41
C LEU A 260 2.06 23.04 3.02
N LEU A 261 0.83 22.61 2.70
CA LEU A 261 -0.42 23.21 3.19
C LEU A 261 -1.19 22.34 4.21
N GLY A 262 -0.61 21.23 4.67
CA GLY A 262 -1.08 20.53 5.87
C GLY A 262 -0.70 21.28 7.16
N PRO A 263 -1.30 20.96 8.33
CA PRO A 263 -0.93 21.60 9.59
C PRO A 263 0.58 21.45 9.85
N PRO A 264 1.22 22.43 10.51
CA PRO A 264 2.67 22.53 10.59
C PRO A 264 3.26 21.29 11.28
N LEU A 265 4.15 20.59 10.56
CA LEU A 265 4.99 19.54 11.10
C LEU A 265 5.83 20.14 12.25
N GLN A 266 5.49 19.79 13.49
CA GLN A 266 6.33 20.10 14.65
C GLN A 266 7.49 19.11 14.67
N LEU A 267 8.70 19.61 14.44
CA LEU A 267 9.95 18.85 14.61
C LEU A 267 10.31 18.80 16.10
N LEU A 268 10.57 17.60 16.60
CA LEU A 268 11.37 17.38 17.79
C LEU A 268 12.69 16.74 17.33
N GLU A 269 13.80 17.42 17.59
CA GLU A 269 15.12 16.80 17.61
C GLU A 269 15.20 16.05 18.96
N GLU A 270 15.34 14.73 18.94
CA GLU A 270 15.78 14.00 20.13
C GLU A 270 17.27 14.30 20.28
N ASP A 271 17.64 15.03 21.34
CA ASP A 271 19.01 15.18 21.77
C ASP A 271 19.53 13.79 22.17
N ASP A 272 20.66 13.38 21.59
CA ASP A 272 21.39 12.18 22.01
C ASP A 272 21.80 12.38 23.49
N ASP A 273 21.10 11.70 24.41
CA ASP A 273 21.57 11.53 25.78
C ASP A 273 22.84 10.65 25.76
N ASP A 274 23.98 11.30 25.59
CA ASP A 274 25.29 10.75 25.91
C ASP A 274 25.36 10.52 27.43
N ASP A 275 25.04 9.30 27.86
CA ASP A 275 25.36 8.80 29.20
C ASP A 275 26.89 8.82 29.40
N ILE A 276 27.38 9.85 30.09
CA ILE A 276 28.70 9.90 30.72
C ILE A 276 28.51 10.03 32.23
N SER A 277 28.52 8.90 32.93
CA SER A 277 29.43 8.62 34.08
C SER A 277 29.15 7.25 34.70
#